data_AF-A0A7W8Z1M8-F1
#
_entry.id   AF-A0A7W8Z1M8-F1
#
_cell.length_a   1.000
_cell.length_b   1.000
_cell.length_c   1.000
_cell.angle_alpha   90.00
_cell.angle_beta   90.00
_cell.angle_gamma   90.00
#
_symmetry.space_group_name_H-M   'P 1'
#
loop_
_entity.id
_entity.type
_entity.pdbx_description
1 polymer ?
#
loop_
_entity_poly.entity_id
_entity_poly.type
_entity_poly.pdbx_seq_one_letter_code
_entity_poly.pdbx_strand_id
1 'polypeptide(L)' 'MTHRRVKNRRLAAVGYVWAFAALTASPGARAHYDRRKHQGDRHATALRHLYNRFLGCLSTA' A
#
# COMPACT_ATOMS: atom_id res chain seq x y z
N MET A 1 1.63 -20.09 -21.86
CA MET A 1 1.26 -18.66 -21.99
C MET A 1 1.78 -17.89 -20.79
N THR A 2 2.92 -17.20 -20.93
CA THR A 2 3.51 -16.43 -19.82
C THR A 2 2.73 -15.13 -19.71
N HIS A 3 1.75 -15.07 -18.81
CA HIS A 3 1.01 -13.85 -18.52
C HIS A 3 2.00 -12.83 -17.94
N ARG A 4 2.59 -12.00 -18.79
CA ARG A 4 3.55 -10.97 -18.40
C ARG A 4 2.75 -9.99 -17.54
N ARG A 5 2.76 -10.20 -16.22
CA ARG A 5 2.24 -9.25 -15.25
C ARG A 5 3.13 -8.02 -15.38
N VAL A 6 2.79 -7.13 -16.31
CA VAL A 6 3.40 -5.80 -16.41
C VAL A 6 2.99 -5.11 -15.12
N LYS A 7 3.81 -5.29 -14.07
CA LYS A 7 3.68 -4.52 -12.85
C LYS A 7 3.87 -3.08 -13.30
N ASN A 8 2.78 -2.33 -13.33
CA ASN A 8 2.79 -0.97 -13.81
C ASN A 8 3.61 -0.15 -12.81
N ARG A 9 4.92 -0.03 -13.06
CA ARG A 9 5.89 0.57 -12.13
C ARG A 9 5.50 2.00 -11.77
N ARG A 10 4.84 2.71 -12.69
CA ARG A 10 4.28 4.05 -12.47
C ARG A 10 3.16 4.02 -11.43
N LEU A 11 2.21 3.11 -11.56
CA LEU A 11 1.14 2.93 -10.56
C LEU A 11 1.70 2.52 -9.19
N ALA A 12 2.75 1.69 -9.18
CA ALA A 12 3.43 1.33 -7.94
C ALA A 12 4.15 2.53 -7.29
N ALA A 13 4.76 3.41 -8.09
CA ALA A 13 5.41 4.64 -7.61
C ALA A 13 4.38 5.63 -7.04
N VAL A 14 3.25 5.83 -7.74
CA VAL A 14 2.15 6.69 -7.27
C VAL A 14 1.54 6.13 -5.98
N GLY A 15 1.29 4.82 -5.93
CA GLY A 15 0.82 4.14 -4.72
C GLY A 15 1.79 4.28 -3.54
N TYR A 16 3.09 4.44 -3.82
CA TYR A 16 4.10 4.68 -2.78
C TYR A 16 3.92 6.06 -2.14
N VAL A 17 3.80 7.11 -2.95
CA VAL A 17 3.63 8.49 -2.48
C VAL A 17 2.32 8.63 -1.68
N TRP A 18 1.24 8.03 -2.18
CA TRP A 18 -0.07 8.11 -1.54
C TRP A 18 -0.10 7.37 -0.19
N ALA A 19 0.48 6.16 -0.15
CA ALA A 19 0.57 5.41 1.10
C ALA A 19 1.50 6.11 2.10
N PHE A 20 2.57 6.77 1.65
CA PHE A 20 3.44 7.57 2.51
C PHE A 20 2.71 8.77 3.12
N ALA A 21 1.94 9.52 2.32
CA ALA A 21 1.10 10.61 2.83
C ALA A 21 0.08 10.12 3.88
N ALA A 22 -0.50 8.93 3.67
CA ALA A 22 -1.45 8.35 4.59
C ALA A 22 -0.82 7.81 5.90
N LEU A 23 0.47 7.42 5.89
CA LEU A 23 1.20 7.12 7.13
C LEU A 23 1.34 8.34 8.03
N THR A 24 1.46 9.53 7.44
CA THR A 24 1.55 10.80 8.19
C THR A 24 0.17 11.24 8.68
N ALA A 25 -0.89 10.98 7.92
CA ALA A 25 -2.24 11.42 8.24
C ALA A 25 -2.93 10.58 9.34
N SER A 26 -2.54 9.32 9.53
CA SER A 26 -3.22 8.42 10.48
C SER A 26 -2.25 7.51 11.27
N PRO A 27 -2.26 7.59 12.61
CA PRO A 27 -1.52 6.67 13.47
C PRO A 27 -1.95 5.20 13.28
N GLY A 28 -3.22 4.95 12.97
CA GLY A 28 -3.73 3.59 12.70
C GLY A 28 -3.20 3.01 11.39
N ALA A 29 -2.98 3.86 10.38
CA ALA A 29 -2.33 3.47 9.14
C ALA A 29 -0.85 3.11 9.36
N ARG A 30 -0.16 3.89 10.20
CA ARG A 30 1.22 3.64 10.63
C ARG A 30 1.36 2.28 11.32
N ALA A 31 0.52 1.99 12.30
CA ALA A 31 0.54 0.72 13.01
C ALA A 31 0.29 -0.49 12.07
N HIS A 32 -0.64 -0.36 11.11
CA HIS A 32 -0.87 -1.41 10.12
C HIS A 32 0.36 -1.62 9.23
N TYR A 33 0.99 -0.54 8.78
CA TYR A 33 2.20 -0.60 7.97
C TYR A 33 3.38 -1.21 8.73
N ASP A 34 3.62 -0.80 9.97
CA ASP A 34 4.71 -1.31 10.80
C ASP A 34 4.51 -2.80 11.08
N ARG A 35 3.29 -3.25 11.39
CA ARG A 35 2.97 -4.67 11.54
C ARG A 35 3.35 -5.49 10.30
N ARG A 36 3.15 -4.95 9.10
CA ARG A 36 3.49 -5.62 7.83
C ARG A 36 5.00 -5.60 7.59
N LYS A 37 5.69 -4.50 7.92
CA LYS A 37 7.15 -4.41 7.86
C LYS A 37 7.82 -5.41 8.81
N HIS A 38 7.29 -5.58 10.02
CA HIS A 38 7.78 -6.58 10.97
C HIS A 38 7.55 -8.03 10.49
N GLN A 39 6.50 -8.29 9.71
CA GLN A 39 6.27 -9.60 9.07
C GLN A 39 7.20 -9.90 7.88
N GLY A 40 8.15 -9.00 7.57
CA GLY A 40 9.10 -9.20 6.48
C GLY A 40 8.57 -8.77 5.11
N ASP A 41 7.42 -8.10 5.04
CA ASP A 41 6.96 -7.56 3.76
C ASP A 41 7.93 -6.51 3.22
N ARG A 42 8.19 -6.63 1.92
CA ARG A 42 8.91 -5.59 1.18
C ARG A 42 8.10 -4.29 1.26
N HIS A 43 8.81 -3.17 1.27
CA HIS A 43 8.24 -1.84 1.45
C HIS A 43 7.07 -1.56 0.48
N ALA A 44 7.22 -1.95 -0.79
CA ALA A 44 6.17 -1.80 -1.81
C ALA A 44 4.94 -2.71 -1.56
N THR A 45 5.12 -3.88 -0.97
CA THR A 45 4.01 -4.79 -0.63
C THR A 45 3.20 -4.22 0.53
N ALA A 46 3.87 -3.81 1.61
CA ALA A 46 3.22 -3.20 2.77
C ALA A 46 2.38 -1.97 2.38
N LEU A 47 2.94 -1.08 1.56
CA LEU A 47 2.22 0.12 1.08
C LEU A 47 1.01 -0.23 0.18
N ARG A 48 1.11 -1.27 -0.66
CA ARG A 48 -0.01 -1.69 -1.51
C ARG A 48 -1.18 -2.26 -0.70
N HIS A 49 -0.90 -2.96 0.38
CA HIS A 49 -1.95 -3.46 1.28
C HIS A 49 -2.61 -2.32 2.06
N LEU A 50 -1.81 -1.33 2.48
CA LEU A 50 -2.35 -0.14 3.12
C LEU A 50 -3.24 0.65 2.14
N TYR A 51 -2.79 0.86 0.90
CA TYR A 51 -3.55 1.52 -0.15
C TYR A 51 -4.87 0.80 -0.48
N ASN A 52 -4.84 -0.52 -0.66
CA ASN A 52 -6.05 -1.31 -0.89
C ASN A 52 -7.04 -1.21 0.27
N ARG A 53 -6.56 -1.08 1.52
CA ARG A 53 -7.43 -0.87 2.68
C ARG A 53 -8.13 0.49 2.62
N PHE A 54 -7.43 1.56 2.24
CA PHE A 54 -8.05 2.88 2.07
C PHE A 54 -9.07 2.92 0.94
N LEU A 55 -8.76 2.30 -0.20
CA LEU A 55 -9.72 2.16 -1.28
C LEU A 55 -10.97 1.38 -0.83
N GLY A 56 -10.79 0.33 -0.02
CA GLY A 56 -11.90 -0.37 0.62
C GLY A 56 -12.75 0.56 1.48
N CYS A 57 -12.13 1.34 2.37
CA CYS A 57 -12.84 2.29 3.22
C CYS A 57 -13.57 3.40 2.45
N LEU A 58 -13.01 3.87 1.33
CA LEU A 58 -13.65 4.89 0.48
C LEU A 58 -14.83 4.32 -0.33
N SER A 59 -14.75 3.07 -0.77
CA SER A 59 -15.80 2.45 -1.59
C SER A 59 -17.02 1.99 -0.78
N THR A 60 -16.90 1.90 0.54
CA THR A 60 -17.99 1.55 1.46
C THR A 60 -18.48 2.74 2.29
N ALA A 61 -18.11 3.98 1.92
CA ALA A 61 -18.60 5.20 2.55
C ALA A 61 -19.65 5.89 1.66
#